data_AF-A0A6L5K6D2-F1
#
_entry.id   AF-A0A6L5K6D2-F1
#
_cell.length_a   1.000
_cell.length_b   1.000
_cell.length_c   1.000
_cell.angle_alpha   90.00
_cell.angle_beta   90.00
_cell.angle_gamma   90.00
#
_symmetry.space_group_name_H-M   'P 1'
#
loop_
_entity.id
_entity.type
_entity.pdbx_description
1 polymer ?
#
loop_
_entity_poly.entity_id
_entity_poly.type
_entity_poly.pdbx_seq_one_letter_code
_entity_poly.pdbx_strand_id
1 'polypeptide(L)' 'EAEIIDFCRPHLAGFKRPTSIVFVSGELPKTSTGKILRRKLREDYGEP' A
#
# COMPACT_ATOMS: atom_id res chain seq x y z
N GLU A 1 -11.73 2.35 0.96
CA GLU A 1 -10.66 3.34 1.24
C GLU A 1 -10.87 4.07 2.56
N ALA A 2 -11.99 4.79 2.74
CA ALA A 2 -12.29 5.57 3.95
C ALA A 2 -12.13 4.77 5.27
N GLU A 3 -12.63 3.54 5.33
CA GLU A 3 -12.53 2.69 6.53
C GLU A 3 -11.10 2.43 6.97
N ILE A 4 -10.16 2.24 6.03
CA ILE A 4 -8.75 2.00 6.36
C ILE A 4 -8.10 3.30 6.86
N ILE A 5 -8.43 4.43 6.26
CA ILE A 5 -7.95 5.74 6.71
C ILE A 5 -8.48 6.05 8.11
N ASP A 6 -9.77 5.80 8.36
CA ASP A 6 -10.41 6.00 9.66
C ASP A 6 -9.81 5.08 10.73
N PHE A 7 -9.50 3.84 10.38
CA PHE A 7 -8.73 2.95 11.24
C PHE A 7 -7.34 3.52 11.56
N CYS A 8 -6.65 4.13 10.59
CA CYS A 8 -5.34 4.72 10.81
C CYS A 8 -5.37 6.02 11.64
N ARG A 9 -6.48 6.77 11.65
CA ARG A 9 -6.59 8.08 12.34
C ARG A 9 -6.22 8.05 13.84
N PRO A 10 -6.73 7.12 14.67
CA PRO A 10 -6.36 7.04 16.09
C PRO A 10 -5.00 6.36 16.34
N HIS A 11 -4.46 5.60 15.38
CA HIS A 11 -3.24 4.80 15.59
C HIS A 11 -1.97 5.45 15.04
N LEU A 12 -2.09 6.37 14.07
CA LEU A 12 -0.96 6.98 13.37
C LEU A 12 -1.03 8.51 13.45
N ALA A 13 0.14 9.11 13.67
CA ALA A 13 0.32 10.56 13.49
C ALA A 13 -0.07 10.96 12.05
N GLY A 14 -0.56 12.19 11.88
CA GLY A 14 -1.16 12.64 10.62
C GLY A 14 -0.32 12.40 9.38
N PHE A 15 1.00 12.62 9.47
CA PHE A 15 1.96 12.46 8.38
C PHE A 15 2.36 11.01 8.07
N LYS A 16 2.02 10.04 8.93
CA LYS A 16 2.28 8.61 8.72
C LYS A 16 1.10 7.87 8.09
N ARG A 17 -0.05 8.53 7.97
CA ARG A 17 -1.24 7.94 7.35
C ARG A 17 -1.02 7.82 5.84
N PRO A 18 -1.53 6.76 5.21
CA PRO A 18 -1.44 6.62 3.76
C PRO A 18 -2.15 7.79 3.06
N THR A 19 -1.56 8.30 1.99
CA THR A 19 -2.15 9.36 1.14
C THR A 19 -3.10 8.79 0.08
N SER A 20 -2.85 7.56 -0.36
CA SER A 20 -3.70 6.83 -1.30
C SER A 20 -3.77 5.34 -0.90
N ILE A 21 -4.86 4.68 -1.28
CA ILE A 21 -5.07 3.25 -1.02
C ILE A 21 -5.57 2.57 -2.29
N VAL A 22 -4.76 1.66 -2.83
CA VAL A 22 -5.11 0.89 -4.03
C VAL A 22 -5.45 -0.54 -3.64
N PHE A 23 -6.65 -0.99 -4.00
CA PHE A 23 -7.05 -2.38 -3.90
C PHE A 23 -6.71 -3.11 -5.19
N VAL A 24 -5.93 -4.19 -5.08
CA VAL A 24 -5.57 -5.04 -6.22
C VAL A 24 -6.37 -6.33 -6.17
N SER A 25 -6.92 -6.74 -7.31
CA SER A 25 -7.67 -7.99 -7.46
C SER A 25 -6.77 -9.21 -7.64
N GLY A 26 -5.50 -9.00 -8.02
CA GLY A 26 -4.48 -10.03 -8.15
C GLY A 26 -3.51 -10.08 -6.97
N GLU A 27 -2.54 -10.98 -7.06
CA GLU A 27 -1.48 -11.08 -6.05
C GLU A 27 -0.42 -9.98 -6.20
N LEU A 28 0.21 -9.60 -5.07
CA LEU A 28 1.36 -8.71 -5.10
C LEU A 28 2.53 -9.37 -5.85
N PRO A 29 3.29 -8.62 -6.67
CA PRO A 29 4.43 -9.15 -7.40
C PRO A 29 5.49 -9.67 -6.42
N LYS A 30 5.91 -10.91 -6.62
CA LYS A 30 6.90 -11.60 -5.79
C LYS A 30 8.06 -12.16 -6.61
N THR A 31 9.20 -12.36 -5.97
CA THR A 31 10.32 -13.14 -6.54
C THR A 31 9.94 -14.61 -6.65
N SER A 32 10.76 -15.39 -7.36
CA SER A 32 10.66 -16.87 -7.37
C SER A 32 10.78 -17.51 -5.97
N THR A 33 11.35 -16.79 -5.01
CA THR A 33 11.46 -17.18 -3.59
C THR A 33 10.37 -16.56 -2.70
N GLY A 34 9.38 -15.88 -3.28
CA GLY A 34 8.21 -15.35 -2.58
C GLY A 34 8.36 -13.96 -1.94
N LYS A 35 9.51 -13.29 -2.07
CA LYS A 35 9.72 -11.93 -1.53
C LYS A 35 8.96 -10.89 -2.35
N ILE A 36 8.28 -9.95 -1.70
CA ILE A 36 7.58 -8.85 -2.38
C ILE A 36 8.57 -7.96 -3.15
N LEU A 37 8.27 -7.72 -4.42
CA LEU A 37 9.04 -6.86 -5.31
C LEU A 37 8.62 -5.39 -5.13
N ARG A 38 9.15 -4.74 -4.09
CA ARG A 38 8.86 -3.30 -3.80
C ARG A 38 9.20 -2.36 -4.95
N ARG A 39 10.19 -2.69 -5.80
CA ARG A 39 10.52 -1.90 -7.00
C ARG A 39 9.34 -1.87 -7.97
N LYS A 40 8.81 -3.04 -8.32
CA LYS A 40 7.67 -3.17 -9.23
C LYS A 40 6.41 -2.52 -8.66
N LEU A 41 6.17 -2.66 -7.36
CA LEU A 41 5.07 -1.96 -6.70
C LEU A 41 5.17 -0.43 -6.78
N ARG A 42 6.39 0.14 -6.70
CA ARG A 42 6.58 1.59 -6.88
C ARG A 42 6.43 2.03 -8.33
N GLU A 43 6.80 1.19 -9.29
CA GLU A 43 6.59 1.48 -10.72
C GLU A 43 5.09 1.45 -11.07
N ASP A 44 4.36 0.48 -10.52
CA ASP A 44 2.95 0.27 -10.83
C ASP A 44 2.03 1.23 -10.02
N TYR A 45 2.42 1.62 -8.79
CA TYR A 45 1.55 2.37 -7.84
C TYR A 45 2.29 3.43 -6.98
N GLY A 46 3.46 3.90 -7.38
CA GLY A 46 4.31 4.77 -6.54
C GLY A 46 3.82 6.21 -6.37
N GLU A 47 2.89 6.65 -7.22
CA GLU A 47 2.28 7.98 -7.16
C GLU A 47 0.93 7.91 -6.43
N PRO A 48 0.60 8.91 -5.60
CA PRO A 48 -0.69 8.99 -4.92
C PRO A 48 -1.88 9.17 -5.87
#